data_AF-A0A819TWY6-F1
#
_entry.id   AF-A0A819TWY6-F1
#
_cell.length_a   1.000
_cell.length_b   1.000
_cell.length_c   1.000
_cell.angle_alpha   90.00
_cell.angle_beta   90.00
_cell.angle_gamma   90.00
#
_symmetry.space_group_name_H-M   'P 1'
#
loop_
_entity.id
_entity.type
_entity.pdbx_description
1 polymer ?
#
loop_
_entity_poly.entity_id
_entity_poly.type
_entity_poly.pdbx_seq_one_letter_code
_entity_poly.pdbx_strand_id
1 'polypeptide(L)'
;MLSIILFLFISLVNTQYNYPKQQYPLNNFNSWSSFLPNYPTWNQGIQTNRASVRGNLLSDDTSVLPYGSQITVYLADVSIQDVAARPINTFVLYGSYRFPIAYEISYSIAQIQSNNNIQQYAIQARIEKDGQLLYINDRYTPVRLIPAPINPINVVMKKVGPSIYPGNNGGIYTTRPPMINGIYVCQLRPDPGLCYASIEQYYFNTQSRSCQTFIWGGCGGNQNRFSSREECERVCSVYRRRIMNNNAKQKWSG
;
A
#
# COMPACT_ATOMS: atom_id res chain seq x y z
N MET A 1 0.99 -2.30 65.19
CA MET A 1 -0.34 -1.65 65.20
C MET A 1 -0.16 -0.31 64.50
N LEU A 2 -0.61 -0.15 63.24
CA LEU A 2 -1.97 0.31 62.87
C LEU A 2 -2.25 1.69 63.51
N SER A 3 -2.65 2.76 62.84
CA SER A 3 -3.40 2.91 61.59
C SER A 3 -3.33 4.38 61.12
N ILE A 4 -3.30 4.69 59.80
CA ILE A 4 -4.43 5.15 58.93
C ILE A 4 -5.12 6.43 59.50
N ILE A 5 -5.27 7.60 58.85
CA ILE A 5 -5.99 8.02 57.63
C ILE A 5 -5.64 9.54 57.47
N LEU A 6 -5.29 10.15 56.32
CA LEU A 6 -6.19 10.80 55.34
C LEU A 6 -5.28 11.50 54.28
N PHE A 7 -5.10 10.96 53.07
CA PHE A 7 -5.76 11.38 51.81
C PHE A 7 -5.84 12.92 51.58
N LEU A 8 -5.22 13.43 50.51
CA LEU A 8 -5.89 13.80 49.22
C LEU A 8 -4.95 14.63 48.27
N PHE A 9 -4.61 14.04 47.10
CA PHE A 9 -4.62 14.59 45.72
C PHE A 9 -3.70 15.80 45.34
N ILE A 10 -2.94 15.90 44.24
CA ILE A 10 -3.09 15.54 42.79
C ILE A 10 -1.66 15.45 42.17
N SER A 11 -1.19 14.29 41.68
CA SER A 11 -1.23 13.73 40.30
C SER A 11 -0.12 14.17 39.33
N LEU A 12 0.80 13.23 39.09
CA LEU A 12 1.71 13.14 37.96
C LEU A 12 0.93 12.74 36.69
N VAL A 13 1.23 13.40 35.57
CA VAL A 13 0.66 13.13 34.25
C VAL A 13 1.24 11.83 33.72
N ASN A 14 0.39 10.81 33.60
CA ASN A 14 0.69 9.52 32.97
C ASN A 14 -0.46 9.25 31.99
N THR A 15 -0.34 9.69 30.73
CA THR A 15 -1.35 9.44 29.70
C THR A 15 -0.95 8.23 28.86
N GLN A 16 -1.39 7.05 29.29
CA GLN A 16 -1.55 5.90 28.40
C GLN A 16 -2.85 6.06 27.61
N TYR A 17 -2.77 5.94 26.29
CA TYR A 17 -3.94 5.92 25.41
C TYR A 17 -4.76 4.64 25.67
N ASN A 18 -6.03 4.85 26.02
CA ASN A 18 -6.99 3.81 26.39
C ASN A 18 -7.83 3.44 25.15
N TYR A 19 -7.79 2.17 24.71
CA TYR A 19 -8.72 1.62 23.71
C TYR A 19 -9.76 0.76 24.43
N PRO A 20 -11.08 0.91 24.18
CA PRO A 20 -12.08 0.07 24.82
C PRO A 20 -12.09 -1.34 24.21
N LYS A 21 -11.87 -2.36 25.05
CA LYS A 21 -12.14 -3.77 24.75
C LYS A 21 -13.61 -4.09 25.04
N GLN A 22 -14.37 -4.52 24.04
CA GLN A 22 -15.70 -5.09 24.24
C GLN A 22 -15.55 -6.61 24.48
N GLN A 23 -15.96 -7.06 25.65
CA GLN A 23 -15.91 -8.46 26.09
C GLN A 23 -17.34 -9.01 26.10
N TYR A 24 -17.62 -9.99 25.23
CA TYR A 24 -18.89 -10.73 25.27
C TYR A 24 -18.74 -11.97 26.17
N PRO A 25 -19.67 -12.23 27.10
CA PRO A 25 -19.62 -13.46 27.88
C PRO A 25 -20.12 -14.64 27.04
N LEU A 26 -19.29 -15.69 26.98
CA LEU A 26 -19.69 -17.04 26.56
C LEU A 26 -20.52 -17.66 27.68
N ASN A 27 -21.76 -18.06 27.43
CA ASN A 27 -22.42 -19.12 28.20
C ASN A 27 -23.55 -19.82 27.42
N ASN A 28 -23.27 -21.10 27.15
CA ASN A 28 -24.12 -22.30 27.16
C ASN A 28 -25.52 -22.30 26.51
N PHE A 29 -25.57 -23.02 25.38
CA PHE A 29 -26.73 -23.72 24.82
C PHE A 29 -27.22 -24.82 25.77
N ASN A 30 -28.50 -24.82 26.16
CA ASN A 30 -29.45 -25.92 25.94
C ASN A 30 -30.72 -25.83 26.81
N SER A 31 -31.82 -26.25 26.19
CA SER A 31 -33.18 -26.49 26.71
C SER A 31 -34.09 -25.26 26.81
N TRP A 32 -35.22 -25.35 26.10
CA TRP A 32 -36.61 -24.98 26.46
C TRP A 32 -37.38 -24.81 25.12
N SER A 33 -37.63 -25.95 24.49
CA SER A 33 -38.27 -26.13 23.18
C SER A 33 -39.79 -26.26 23.28
N SER A 34 -40.49 -25.32 23.92
CA SER A 34 -41.95 -25.46 24.09
C SER A 34 -42.76 -24.15 24.17
N PHE A 35 -42.17 -23.00 23.87
CA PHE A 35 -42.93 -21.76 23.66
C PHE A 35 -42.57 -21.18 22.29
N LEU A 36 -43.24 -21.67 21.24
CA LEU A 36 -43.14 -21.14 19.89
C LEU A 36 -44.30 -20.17 19.60
N PRO A 37 -44.14 -18.85 19.79
CA PRO A 37 -44.85 -17.88 18.98
C PRO A 37 -44.11 -17.79 17.63
N ASN A 38 -44.81 -18.15 16.55
CA ASN A 38 -44.45 -18.03 15.14
C ASN A 38 -43.01 -17.59 14.85
N TYR A 39 -42.18 -18.54 14.40
CA TYR A 39 -40.97 -18.19 13.65
C TYR A 39 -41.35 -17.17 12.57
N PRO A 40 -40.63 -16.05 12.42
CA PRO A 40 -40.72 -15.30 11.19
C PRO A 40 -40.30 -16.28 10.11
N THR A 41 -41.23 -16.64 9.23
CA THR A 41 -40.88 -17.14 7.89
C THR A 41 -39.78 -16.23 7.37
N TRP A 42 -38.71 -16.80 6.84
CA TRP A 42 -37.67 -16.04 6.15
C TRP A 42 -38.35 -15.08 5.18
N ASN A 43 -38.50 -13.82 5.61
CA ASN A 43 -38.83 -12.75 4.70
C ASN A 43 -37.59 -12.62 3.84
N GLN A 44 -37.70 -13.14 2.63
CA GLN A 44 -36.93 -12.67 1.49
C GLN A 44 -36.98 -11.13 1.52
N GLY A 45 -35.94 -10.47 1.99
CA GLY A 45 -35.96 -9.01 2.07
C GLY A 45 -35.17 -8.38 3.20
N ILE A 46 -33.86 -8.63 3.26
CA ILE A 46 -32.95 -7.52 3.60
C ILE A 46 -32.09 -7.32 2.36
N GLN A 47 -32.58 -6.49 1.44
CA GLN A 47 -31.79 -6.04 0.30
C GLN A 47 -30.68 -5.10 0.79
N THR A 48 -29.53 -5.65 1.14
CA THR A 48 -28.31 -4.89 0.88
C THR A 48 -28.13 -4.92 -0.64
N ASN A 49 -28.61 -3.90 -1.35
CA ASN A 49 -28.34 -3.72 -2.79
C ASN A 49 -26.84 -3.43 -3.07
N ARG A 50 -25.96 -3.83 -2.14
CA ARG A 50 -24.52 -3.67 -2.16
C ARG A 50 -23.87 -4.98 -1.72
N ALA A 51 -22.83 -5.35 -2.43
CA ALA A 51 -21.93 -6.45 -2.09
C ALA A 51 -20.49 -5.97 -2.28
N SER A 52 -19.52 -6.79 -1.89
CA SER A 52 -18.11 -6.48 -2.11
C SER A 52 -17.30 -7.68 -2.60
N VAL A 53 -16.22 -7.37 -3.30
CA VAL A 53 -15.15 -8.30 -3.66
C VAL A 53 -13.92 -7.90 -2.87
N ARG A 54 -13.31 -8.86 -2.17
CA ARG A 54 -12.10 -8.66 -1.36
C ARG A 54 -10.96 -9.50 -1.89
N GLY A 55 -9.74 -9.08 -1.63
CA GLY A 55 -8.57 -9.79 -2.12
C GLY A 55 -7.26 -9.15 -1.75
N ASN A 56 -6.19 -9.72 -2.28
CA ASN A 56 -4.84 -9.17 -2.17
C ASN A 56 -4.21 -9.04 -3.55
N LEU A 57 -3.52 -7.94 -3.78
CA LEU A 57 -2.52 -7.85 -4.84
C LEU A 57 -1.28 -8.60 -4.37
N LEU A 58 -0.77 -9.49 -5.20
CA LEU A 58 0.41 -10.32 -4.95
C LEU A 58 1.49 -10.00 -6.00
N SER A 59 2.75 -10.15 -5.65
CA SER A 59 3.87 -10.01 -6.58
C SER A 59 5.04 -10.83 -6.07
N ASP A 60 5.81 -11.42 -6.99
CA ASP A 60 7.09 -12.07 -6.65
C ASP A 60 8.19 -11.03 -6.36
N ASP A 61 7.95 -9.76 -6.69
CA ASP A 61 8.83 -8.65 -6.34
C ASP A 61 8.63 -8.24 -4.87
N THR A 62 9.69 -8.39 -4.06
CA THR A 62 9.73 -8.03 -2.64
C THR A 62 10.07 -6.56 -2.38
N SER A 63 10.29 -5.78 -3.44
CA SER A 63 10.57 -4.34 -3.35
C SER A 63 9.39 -3.57 -2.76
N VAL A 64 9.70 -2.54 -1.97
CA VAL A 64 8.68 -1.57 -1.52
C VAL A 64 8.25 -0.70 -2.69
N LEU A 65 6.96 -0.43 -2.80
CA LEU A 65 6.47 0.57 -3.72
C LEU A 65 6.97 1.96 -3.30
N PRO A 66 7.43 2.80 -4.25
CA PRO A 66 7.84 4.17 -3.95
C PRO A 66 6.77 4.95 -3.21
N TYR A 67 7.19 5.89 -2.38
CA TYR A 67 6.25 6.77 -1.70
C TYR A 67 5.43 7.59 -2.71
N GLY A 68 4.12 7.68 -2.46
CA GLY A 68 3.18 8.35 -3.35
C GLY A 68 2.87 7.55 -4.61
N SER A 69 3.10 6.22 -4.59
CA SER A 69 2.53 5.32 -5.58
C SER A 69 1.01 5.31 -5.44
N GLN A 70 0.32 5.34 -6.59
CA GLN A 70 -1.11 5.19 -6.71
C GLN A 70 -1.41 3.74 -7.09
N ILE A 71 -2.09 3.02 -6.20
CA ILE A 71 -2.57 1.66 -6.43
C ILE A 71 -4.04 1.79 -6.81
N THR A 72 -4.38 1.37 -8.02
CA THR A 72 -5.75 1.42 -8.54
C THR A 72 -6.22 0.01 -8.82
N VAL A 73 -7.24 -0.46 -8.12
CA VAL A 73 -7.91 -1.74 -8.36
C VAL A 73 -9.34 -1.43 -8.80
N TYR A 74 -9.80 -1.99 -9.90
CA TYR A 74 -11.13 -1.74 -10.42
C TYR A 74 -11.81 -3.02 -10.86
N LEU A 75 -13.10 -3.09 -10.57
CA LEU A 75 -14.00 -4.12 -11.08
C LEU A 75 -14.54 -3.63 -12.41
N ALA A 76 -14.34 -4.41 -13.47
CA ALA A 76 -14.79 -4.02 -14.81
C ALA A 76 -15.71 -5.07 -15.42
N ASP A 77 -16.66 -4.59 -16.23
CA ASP A 77 -17.36 -5.42 -17.20
C ASP A 77 -16.46 -5.56 -18.43
N VAL A 78 -16.08 -6.80 -18.75
CA VAL A 78 -15.20 -7.17 -19.86
C VAL A 78 -15.91 -8.07 -20.87
N SER A 79 -17.25 -8.03 -20.90
CA SER A 79 -18.07 -8.75 -21.87
C SER A 79 -17.85 -8.31 -23.33
N ILE A 80 -17.27 -7.13 -23.56
CA ILE A 80 -16.97 -6.57 -24.88
C ILE A 80 -15.46 -6.58 -25.11
N GLN A 81 -15.00 -7.35 -26.10
CA GLN A 81 -13.56 -7.56 -26.36
C GLN A 81 -12.90 -6.40 -27.16
N ASP A 82 -13.69 -5.55 -27.83
CA ASP A 82 -13.20 -4.48 -28.72
C ASP A 82 -13.34 -3.07 -28.14
N VAL A 83 -13.58 -2.94 -26.83
CA VAL A 83 -13.77 -1.66 -26.15
C VAL A 83 -13.00 -1.65 -24.83
N ALA A 84 -12.47 -0.48 -24.44
CA ALA A 84 -11.89 -0.30 -23.12
C ALA A 84 -12.92 -0.66 -22.04
N ALA A 85 -12.59 -1.64 -21.21
CA ALA A 85 -13.48 -2.15 -20.17
C ALA A 85 -13.95 -1.02 -19.24
N ARG A 86 -15.26 -0.91 -19.05
CA ARG A 86 -15.85 0.15 -18.21
C ARG A 86 -15.73 -0.25 -16.74
N PRO A 87 -15.08 0.56 -15.87
CA PRO A 87 -15.05 0.26 -14.45
C PRO A 87 -16.45 0.44 -13.84
N ILE A 88 -16.92 -0.58 -13.14
CA ILE A 88 -18.14 -0.56 -12.32
C ILE A 88 -17.88 0.21 -11.03
N ASN A 89 -16.75 -0.10 -10.38
CA ASN A 89 -16.24 0.66 -9.25
C ASN A 89 -14.72 0.50 -9.13
N THR A 90 -14.10 1.47 -8.45
CA THR A 90 -12.65 1.57 -8.31
C THR A 90 -12.29 1.79 -6.84
N PHE A 91 -11.28 1.06 -6.40
CA PHE A 91 -10.58 1.24 -5.14
C PHE A 91 -9.21 1.86 -5.41
N VAL A 92 -8.89 2.94 -4.70
CA VAL A 92 -7.62 3.65 -4.87
C VAL A 92 -6.93 3.81 -3.52
N LEU A 93 -5.65 3.47 -3.47
CA LEU A 93 -4.76 3.77 -2.35
C LEU A 93 -3.58 4.61 -2.82
N TYR A 94 -3.11 5.49 -1.94
CA TYR A 94 -1.92 6.29 -2.17
C TYR A 94 -0.94 6.07 -1.04
N GLY A 95 0.34 5.89 -1.37
CA GLY A 95 1.38 5.79 -0.35
C GLY A 95 2.51 4.87 -0.72
N SER A 96 3.18 4.34 0.30
CA SER A 96 4.23 3.34 0.18
C SER A 96 3.71 2.03 0.77
N TYR A 97 3.61 1.00 -0.06
CA TYR A 97 3.10 -0.31 0.35
C TYR A 97 4.09 -1.41 -0.03
N ARG A 98 3.98 -2.55 0.66
CA ARG A 98 4.63 -3.82 0.29
C ARG A 98 3.56 -4.81 -0.12
N PHE A 99 3.87 -5.69 -1.05
CA PHE A 99 3.04 -6.86 -1.30
C PHE A 99 3.08 -7.82 -0.09
N PRO A 100 1.97 -8.48 0.26
CA PRO A 100 0.63 -8.40 -0.33
C PRO A 100 -0.13 -7.11 0.05
N ILE A 101 -0.89 -6.54 -0.90
CA ILE A 101 -1.68 -5.31 -0.68
C ILE A 101 -3.17 -5.66 -0.70
N ALA A 102 -3.84 -5.53 0.44
CA ALA A 102 -5.27 -5.82 0.55
C ALA A 102 -6.13 -4.78 -0.19
N TYR A 103 -7.24 -5.24 -0.78
CA TYR A 103 -8.25 -4.38 -1.40
C TYR A 103 -9.67 -4.86 -1.11
N GLU A 104 -10.62 -3.93 -1.14
CA GLU A 104 -12.06 -4.21 -1.11
C GLU A 104 -12.78 -3.28 -2.09
N ILE A 105 -13.51 -3.86 -3.03
CA ILE A 105 -14.33 -3.12 -4.00
C ILE A 105 -15.79 -3.42 -3.71
N SER A 106 -16.55 -2.39 -3.32
CA SER A 106 -18.00 -2.49 -3.20
C SER A 106 -18.66 -2.29 -4.57
N TYR A 107 -19.81 -2.91 -4.80
CA TYR A 107 -20.61 -2.73 -6.02
C TYR A 107 -22.09 -2.87 -5.69
N SER A 108 -22.96 -2.28 -6.52
CA SER A 108 -24.39 -2.47 -6.38
C SER A 108 -24.88 -3.64 -7.22
N ILE A 109 -25.74 -4.48 -6.64
CA ILE A 109 -26.32 -5.63 -7.36
C ILE A 109 -27.18 -5.14 -8.53
N ALA A 110 -27.84 -3.99 -8.41
CA ALA A 110 -28.63 -3.37 -9.47
C ALA A 110 -27.79 -2.92 -10.70
N GLN A 111 -26.48 -2.70 -10.56
CA GLN A 111 -25.59 -2.38 -11.69
C GLN A 111 -25.24 -3.62 -12.53
N ILE A 112 -25.46 -4.81 -11.97
CA ILE A 112 -25.17 -6.08 -12.63
C ILE A 112 -26.38 -6.39 -13.52
N GLN A 113 -26.24 -6.18 -14.82
CA GLN A 113 -27.31 -6.50 -15.77
C GLN A 113 -27.58 -8.01 -15.69
N SER A 114 -28.83 -8.47 -15.63
CA SER A 114 -29.13 -9.92 -15.54
C SER A 114 -29.21 -10.62 -16.89
N ASN A 115 -29.10 -9.88 -17.99
CA ASN A 115 -29.30 -10.42 -19.33
C ASN A 115 -27.94 -10.77 -19.98
N ASN A 116 -27.91 -11.94 -20.60
CA ASN A 116 -26.85 -12.53 -21.44
C ASN A 116 -25.89 -13.46 -20.71
N ASN A 117 -25.91 -14.73 -21.14
CA ASN A 117 -25.18 -15.90 -20.66
C ASN A 117 -23.63 -15.82 -20.75
N ILE A 118 -23.04 -14.63 -20.94
CA ILE A 118 -21.58 -14.43 -21.10
C ILE A 118 -21.13 -13.16 -20.36
N GLN A 119 -21.68 -12.91 -19.16
CA GLN A 119 -21.17 -11.83 -18.31
C GLN A 119 -19.82 -12.22 -17.73
N GLN A 120 -18.78 -11.58 -18.26
CA GLN A 120 -17.43 -11.71 -17.80
C GLN A 120 -17.09 -10.42 -17.05
N TYR A 121 -17.07 -10.51 -15.72
CA TYR A 121 -16.51 -9.46 -14.89
C TYR A 121 -15.09 -9.84 -14.52
N ALA A 122 -14.20 -8.86 -14.45
CA ALA A 122 -12.83 -9.10 -14.04
C ALA A 122 -12.34 -8.04 -13.07
N ILE A 123 -11.42 -8.46 -12.22
CA ILE A 123 -10.60 -7.53 -11.45
C ILE A 123 -9.42 -7.12 -12.32
N GLN A 124 -9.18 -5.82 -12.35
CA GLN A 124 -8.00 -5.22 -12.95
C GLN A 124 -7.31 -4.34 -11.91
N ALA A 125 -6.00 -4.24 -12.00
CA ALA A 125 -5.17 -3.55 -11.06
C ALA A 125 -3.95 -2.97 -11.78
N ARG A 126 -3.58 -1.76 -11.39
CA ARG A 126 -2.35 -1.09 -11.82
C ARG A 126 -1.76 -0.31 -10.66
N ILE A 127 -0.45 -0.17 -10.69
CA ILE A 127 0.29 0.67 -9.74
C ILE A 127 1.10 1.65 -10.56
N GLU A 128 0.91 2.93 -10.30
CA GLU A 128 1.54 4.03 -11.00
C GLU A 128 2.29 4.94 -10.01
N LYS A 129 3.31 5.64 -10.49
CA LYS A 129 3.99 6.71 -9.75
C LYS A 129 4.27 7.86 -10.71
N ASP A 130 3.73 9.04 -10.41
CA ASP A 130 3.93 10.26 -11.22
C ASP A 130 3.60 10.04 -12.72
N GLY A 131 2.53 9.29 -13.00
CA GLY A 131 2.09 8.92 -14.36
C GLY A 131 2.84 7.75 -15.00
N GLN A 132 3.85 7.18 -14.33
CA GLN A 132 4.60 6.03 -14.81
C GLN A 132 4.01 4.72 -14.27
N LEU A 133 3.61 3.82 -15.16
CA LEU A 133 3.15 2.47 -14.81
C LEU A 133 4.31 1.66 -14.23
N LEU A 134 4.13 1.10 -13.04
CA LEU A 134 5.11 0.27 -12.32
C LEU A 134 4.72 -1.20 -12.34
N TYR A 135 3.47 -1.50 -12.01
CA TYR A 135 2.93 -2.86 -12.00
C TYR A 135 1.57 -2.90 -12.67
N ILE A 136 1.24 -4.02 -13.31
CA ILE A 136 -0.06 -4.29 -13.91
C ILE A 136 -0.42 -5.76 -13.72
N ASN A 137 -1.70 -6.10 -13.61
CA ASN A 137 -2.13 -7.49 -13.82
C ASN A 137 -2.32 -7.71 -15.32
N ASP A 138 -1.37 -8.37 -15.98
CA ASP A 138 -1.50 -8.73 -17.40
C ASP A 138 -2.34 -10.01 -17.60
N ARG A 139 -2.73 -10.67 -16.51
CA ARG A 139 -3.56 -11.88 -16.52
C ARG A 139 -5.02 -11.55 -16.21
N TYR A 140 -5.89 -12.20 -16.99
CA TYR A 140 -7.32 -12.18 -16.78
C TYR A 140 -7.69 -12.76 -15.41
N THR A 141 -8.36 -11.97 -14.57
CA THR A 141 -8.81 -12.37 -13.23
C THR A 141 -10.34 -12.33 -13.16
N PRO A 142 -11.04 -13.39 -13.57
CA PRO A 142 -12.49 -13.40 -13.62
C PRO A 142 -13.10 -13.38 -12.22
N VAL A 143 -14.23 -12.70 -12.08
CA VAL A 143 -15.04 -12.71 -10.86
C VAL A 143 -16.50 -12.96 -11.19
N ARG A 144 -17.12 -13.88 -10.44
CA ARG A 144 -18.56 -14.03 -10.41
C ARG A 144 -19.11 -13.12 -9.31
N LEU A 145 -20.03 -12.23 -9.67
CA LEU A 145 -20.63 -11.26 -8.73
C LEU A 145 -21.97 -11.73 -8.15
N ILE A 146 -22.61 -12.72 -8.76
CA ILE A 146 -23.87 -13.30 -8.29
C ILE A 146 -23.74 -14.84 -8.23
N PRO A 147 -23.78 -15.45 -7.04
CA PRO A 147 -23.69 -14.80 -5.72
C PRO A 147 -22.34 -14.10 -5.52
N ALA A 148 -22.27 -13.14 -4.58
CA ALA A 148 -21.03 -12.44 -4.26
C ALA A 148 -19.96 -13.43 -3.77
N PRO A 149 -18.68 -13.23 -4.15
CA PRO A 149 -17.62 -14.14 -3.77
C PRO A 149 -17.35 -14.07 -2.26
N ILE A 150 -17.36 -15.23 -1.60
CA ILE A 150 -17.08 -15.36 -0.17
C ILE A 150 -15.56 -15.42 0.09
N ASN A 151 -14.83 -16.06 -0.83
CA ASN A 151 -13.39 -16.22 -0.74
C ASN A 151 -12.64 -15.02 -1.35
N PRO A 152 -11.46 -14.67 -0.80
CA PRO A 152 -10.66 -13.59 -1.35
C PRO A 152 -10.18 -13.94 -2.76
N ILE A 153 -10.27 -12.98 -3.67
CA ILE A 153 -9.77 -13.07 -5.04
C ILE A 153 -8.40 -12.42 -5.07
N ASN A 154 -7.34 -13.22 -5.19
CA ASN A 154 -5.99 -12.67 -5.26
C ASN A 154 -5.62 -12.32 -6.71
N VAL A 155 -5.01 -11.15 -6.90
CA VAL A 155 -4.58 -10.65 -8.20
C VAL A 155 -3.06 -10.67 -8.25
N VAL A 156 -2.50 -11.40 -9.20
CA VAL A 156 -1.04 -11.43 -9.40
C VAL A 156 -0.63 -10.23 -10.26
N MET A 157 0.27 -9.43 -9.71
CA MET A 157 0.82 -8.24 -10.33
C MET A 157 2.17 -8.57 -10.96
N LYS A 158 2.40 -8.02 -12.15
CA LYS A 158 3.68 -8.09 -12.85
C LYS A 158 4.31 -6.71 -12.87
N LYS A 159 5.60 -6.64 -12.55
CA LYS A 159 6.40 -5.43 -12.73
C LYS A 159 6.61 -5.17 -14.22
N VAL A 160 6.18 -4.00 -14.69
CA VAL A 160 6.26 -3.59 -16.11
C VAL A 160 6.86 -2.20 -16.29
N GLY A 161 6.90 -1.40 -15.23
CA GLY A 161 7.60 -0.13 -15.27
C GLY A 161 9.10 -0.32 -15.36
N PRO A 162 9.83 0.68 -15.85
CA PRO A 162 11.26 0.71 -15.63
C PRO A 162 11.48 0.58 -14.14
N SER A 163 12.50 -0.19 -13.76
CA SER A 163 12.88 -0.19 -12.37
C SER A 163 13.18 1.26 -12.00
N ILE A 164 12.32 1.90 -11.19
CA ILE A 164 12.59 3.22 -10.58
C ILE A 164 13.84 3.20 -9.68
N TYR A 165 14.47 2.03 -9.63
CA TYR A 165 15.57 1.59 -8.85
C TYR A 165 16.53 0.80 -9.76
N PRO A 166 17.71 1.33 -10.19
CA PRO A 166 18.62 0.63 -11.10
C PRO A 166 18.89 -0.83 -10.68
N GLY A 167 18.44 -1.80 -11.48
CA GLY A 167 18.62 -3.25 -11.25
C GLY A 167 18.66 -4.02 -12.58
N ASN A 168 19.50 -5.05 -12.61
CA ASN A 168 20.14 -5.71 -13.77
C ASN A 168 19.26 -6.48 -14.77
N ASN A 169 17.93 -6.28 -14.83
CA ASN A 169 17.07 -7.01 -15.76
C ASN A 169 16.33 -6.07 -16.70
N GLY A 170 17.00 -5.68 -17.80
CA GLY A 170 16.35 -5.24 -19.04
C GLY A 170 15.96 -3.77 -19.19
N GLY A 171 16.11 -2.93 -18.17
CA GLY A 171 15.96 -1.47 -18.29
C GLY A 171 17.32 -0.79 -18.44
N ILE A 172 17.50 0.00 -19.50
CA ILE A 172 18.71 0.78 -19.83
C ILE A 172 19.41 1.30 -18.56
N TYR A 173 20.69 0.95 -18.40
CA TYR A 173 21.56 1.52 -17.37
C TYR A 173 21.45 3.05 -17.41
N THR A 174 20.79 3.67 -16.44
CA THR A 174 20.92 5.11 -16.27
C THR A 174 22.35 5.36 -15.77
N THR A 175 23.26 5.67 -16.70
CA THR A 175 24.64 6.08 -16.40
C THR A 175 24.71 7.41 -15.63
N ARG A 176 23.54 8.01 -15.35
CA ARG A 176 23.36 9.30 -14.73
C ARG A 176 22.56 9.15 -13.42
N PRO A 177 23.10 9.64 -12.28
CA PRO A 177 22.36 9.63 -11.03
C PRO A 177 21.08 10.47 -11.14
N PRO A 178 20.02 10.14 -10.38
CA PRO A 178 18.77 10.89 -10.41
C PRO A 178 19.00 12.36 -10.01
N MET A 179 18.34 13.27 -10.72
CA MET A 179 18.45 14.72 -10.53
C MET A 179 17.05 15.34 -10.34
N ILE A 180 16.95 16.32 -9.45
CA ILE A 180 15.78 17.19 -9.28
C ILE A 180 16.28 18.63 -9.36
N ASN A 181 15.68 19.45 -10.24
CA ASN A 181 16.06 20.84 -10.46
C ASN A 181 17.59 21.05 -10.69
N GLY A 182 18.22 20.13 -11.43
CA GLY A 182 19.66 20.19 -11.72
C GLY A 182 20.59 19.71 -10.60
N ILE A 183 20.05 19.33 -9.43
CA ILE A 183 20.82 18.81 -8.29
C ILE A 183 20.63 17.30 -8.20
N TYR A 184 21.69 16.54 -7.94
CA TYR A 184 21.54 15.09 -7.74
C TYR A 184 20.77 14.81 -6.45
N VAL A 185 19.81 13.87 -6.50
CA VAL A 185 19.03 13.47 -5.31
C VAL A 185 19.96 13.09 -4.15
N CYS A 186 21.02 12.33 -4.43
CA CYS A 186 22.02 11.90 -3.46
C CYS A 186 22.88 13.05 -2.86
N GLN A 187 22.71 14.30 -3.31
CA GLN A 187 23.36 15.48 -2.75
C GLN A 187 22.51 16.22 -1.73
N LEU A 188 21.19 16.02 -1.76
CA LEU A 188 20.27 16.74 -0.88
C LEU A 188 20.54 16.32 0.57
N ARG A 189 20.36 17.25 1.51
CA ARG A 189 20.40 16.88 2.94
C ARG A 189 19.17 16.05 3.30
N PRO A 190 19.23 15.14 4.28
CA PRO A 190 18.01 14.49 4.76
C PRO A 190 17.06 15.57 5.29
N ASP A 191 15.79 15.48 4.91
CA ASP A 191 14.77 16.43 5.32
C ASP A 191 13.64 15.68 6.04
N PRO A 192 13.50 15.87 7.37
CA PRO A 192 12.45 15.26 8.17
C PRO A 192 11.05 15.65 7.72
N GLY A 193 10.89 16.75 6.97
CA GLY A 193 9.58 17.28 6.59
C GLY A 193 8.86 17.96 7.75
N LEU A 194 7.56 18.18 7.57
CA LEU A 194 6.76 19.06 8.46
C LEU A 194 5.89 18.29 9.46
N CYS A 195 5.73 16.98 9.29
CA CYS A 195 4.90 16.14 10.14
C CYS A 195 5.72 15.52 11.29
N TYR A 196 5.04 14.90 12.25
CA TYR A 196 5.63 14.44 13.51
C TYR A 196 5.61 12.91 13.70
N ALA A 197 5.39 12.13 12.65
CA ALA A 197 5.56 10.69 12.74
C ALA A 197 7.05 10.33 12.90
N SER A 198 7.34 9.18 13.50
CA SER A 198 8.70 8.67 13.64
C SER A 198 8.92 7.50 12.69
N ILE A 199 9.19 7.81 11.41
CA ILE A 199 9.39 6.79 10.37
C ILE A 199 10.87 6.72 10.03
N GLU A 200 11.51 5.59 10.37
CA GLU A 200 12.91 5.35 9.99
C GLU A 200 13.00 5.21 8.46
N GLN A 201 13.94 5.96 7.87
CA GLN A 201 14.22 5.98 6.44
C GLN A 201 15.74 6.07 6.24
N TYR A 202 16.20 5.82 5.01
CA TYR A 202 17.60 5.91 4.63
C TYR A 202 17.86 7.13 3.75
N TYR A 203 19.02 7.75 3.90
CA TYR A 203 19.50 8.81 3.01
C TYR A 203 20.98 8.57 2.67
N PHE A 204 21.44 9.11 1.55
CA PHE A 204 22.85 9.08 1.19
C PHE A 204 23.58 10.25 1.84
N ASN A 205 24.54 9.95 2.70
CA ASN A 205 25.42 10.95 3.29
C ASN A 205 26.65 11.12 2.38
N THR A 206 26.82 12.32 1.83
CA THR A 206 27.92 12.63 0.90
C THR A 206 29.29 12.71 1.57
N GLN A 207 29.35 13.02 2.86
CA GLN A 207 30.60 13.10 3.64
C GLN A 207 31.12 11.69 3.93
N SER A 208 30.28 10.82 4.49
CA SER A 208 30.64 9.42 4.75
C SER A 208 30.63 8.55 3.50
N ARG A 209 30.03 9.05 2.41
CA ARG A 209 29.83 8.35 1.13
C ARG A 209 29.07 7.03 1.30
N SER A 210 28.17 6.99 2.27
CA SER A 210 27.40 5.82 2.66
C SER A 210 25.94 6.16 2.92
N CYS A 211 25.08 5.15 2.84
CA CYS A 211 23.69 5.27 3.20
C CYS A 211 23.52 5.13 4.72
N GLN A 212 22.81 6.06 5.33
CA GLN A 212 22.59 6.15 6.77
C GLN A 212 21.10 6.31 7.05
N THR A 213 20.67 5.97 8.27
CA THR A 213 19.29 6.15 8.70
C THR A 213 19.03 7.59 9.16
N PHE A 214 17.78 8.03 9.03
CA PHE A 214 17.25 9.25 9.63
C PHE A 214 15.75 9.08 9.92
N ILE A 215 15.19 9.94 10.76
CA ILE A 215 13.76 9.95 11.06
C ILE A 215 13.04 10.93 10.13
N TRP A 216 12.04 10.44 9.41
CA TRP A 216 11.14 11.23 8.58
C TRP A 216 9.77 11.37 9.24
N GLY A 217 9.24 12.59 9.20
CA GLY A 217 8.01 13.03 9.85
C GLY A 217 6.71 12.46 9.29
N GLY A 218 6.75 11.76 8.15
CA GLY A 218 5.57 11.19 7.48
C GLY A 218 4.92 12.09 6.42
N CYS A 219 5.37 13.32 6.24
CA CYS A 219 4.97 14.17 5.12
C CYS A 219 6.09 15.14 4.70
N GLY A 220 5.99 15.70 3.50
CA GLY A 220 6.98 16.64 2.97
C GLY A 220 8.37 16.02 2.81
N GLY A 221 9.40 16.82 3.05
CA GLY A 221 10.79 16.40 2.89
C GLY A 221 11.29 16.49 1.46
N ASN A 222 12.39 15.79 1.16
CA ASN A 222 12.94 15.68 -0.18
C ASN A 222 13.24 14.22 -0.58
N GLN A 223 13.78 14.06 -1.80
CA GLN A 223 13.96 12.78 -2.46
C GLN A 223 15.21 12.00 -1.99
N ASN A 224 16.12 12.57 -1.18
CA ASN A 224 17.20 11.80 -0.55
C ASN A 224 16.63 11.02 0.66
N ARG A 225 15.64 10.18 0.40
CA ARG A 225 14.87 9.41 1.35
C ARG A 225 14.44 8.11 0.70
N PHE A 226 14.90 7.00 1.25
CA PHE A 226 14.73 5.65 0.72
C PHE A 226 14.20 4.73 1.81
N SER A 227 13.42 3.73 1.42
CA SER A 227 12.76 2.82 2.37
C SER A 227 13.71 1.73 2.89
N SER A 228 14.83 1.48 2.22
CA SER A 228 15.85 0.53 2.63
C SER A 228 17.28 1.01 2.33
N ARG A 229 18.25 0.42 3.02
CA ARG A 229 19.67 0.69 2.79
C ARG A 229 20.08 0.30 1.38
N GLU A 230 19.65 -0.86 0.92
CA GLU A 230 19.97 -1.43 -0.40
C GLU A 230 19.43 -0.52 -1.49
N GLU A 231 18.23 0.03 -1.29
CA GLU A 231 17.62 0.99 -2.20
C GLU A 231 18.49 2.25 -2.34
N CYS A 232 18.88 2.83 -1.21
CA CYS A 232 19.78 3.99 -1.17
C CYS A 232 21.13 3.69 -1.85
N GLU A 233 21.79 2.59 -1.49
CA GLU A 233 23.13 2.26 -1.99
C GLU A 233 23.10 2.05 -3.50
N ARG A 234 22.08 1.35 -3.99
CA ARG A 234 21.89 1.06 -5.40
C ARG A 234 21.61 2.34 -6.20
N VAL A 235 20.76 3.25 -5.70
CA VAL A 235 20.48 4.55 -6.35
C VAL A 235 21.71 5.46 -6.36
N CYS A 236 22.42 5.56 -5.22
CA CYS A 236 23.50 6.52 -5.06
C CYS A 236 24.89 5.97 -5.41
N SER A 237 25.01 4.69 -5.78
CA SER A 237 26.26 4.06 -6.23
C SER A 237 26.91 4.76 -7.42
N VAL A 238 26.13 5.21 -8.40
CA VAL A 238 26.61 5.93 -9.60
C VAL A 238 27.11 7.32 -9.21
N TYR A 239 26.38 8.02 -8.34
CA TYR A 239 26.80 9.32 -7.80
C TYR A 239 28.11 9.20 -7.01
N ARG A 240 28.20 8.19 -6.12
CA ARG A 240 29.42 7.86 -5.38
C ARG A 240 30.61 7.65 -6.30
N ARG A 241 30.46 6.87 -7.38
CA ARG A 241 31.52 6.66 -8.39
C ARG A 241 31.94 7.96 -9.08
N ARG A 242 30.99 8.83 -9.43
CA ARG A 242 31.30 10.14 -10.06
C ARG A 242 32.12 11.05 -9.15
N ILE A 243 31.76 11.17 -7.86
CA ILE A 243 32.56 11.96 -6.92
C ILE A 243 33.96 11.38 -6.75
N MET A 244 34.09 10.05 -6.60
CA MET A 244 35.39 9.39 -6.43
C MET A 244 36.32 9.69 -7.60
N ASN A 245 35.82 9.65 -8.84
CA ASN A 245 36.60 9.94 -10.03
C ASN A 245 37.01 11.42 -10.13
N ASN A 246 36.15 12.34 -9.72
CA ASN A 246 36.47 13.78 -9.71
C ASN A 246 37.54 14.12 -8.67
N ASN A 247 37.46 13.52 -7.48
CA ASN A 247 38.47 13.71 -6.43
C ASN A 247 39.82 13.08 -6.81
N ALA A 248 39.81 11.95 -7.53
CA ALA A 248 41.03 11.34 -8.06
C ALA A 248 41.72 12.24 -9.10
N LYS A 249 40.95 12.91 -9.97
CA LYS A 249 41.49 13.89 -10.93
C LYS A 249 42.12 15.10 -10.23
N GLN A 250 41.49 15.64 -9.19
CA GLN A 250 42.04 16.76 -8.43
C GLN A 250 43.36 16.42 -7.71
N LYS A 251 43.57 15.15 -7.32
CA LYS A 251 44.79 14.69 -6.65
C LYS A 251 46.01 14.54 -7.59
N TRP A 252 45.79 14.52 -8.91
CA TRP A 252 46.84 14.37 -9.94
C TRP A 252 47.06 15.65 -10.77
N SER A 253 46.40 16.75 -10.39
CA SER A 253 46.48 18.05 -11.08
C SER A 253 47.38 19.07 -10.35
N GLY A 254 48.18 18.61 -9.38
CA GLY A 254 49.05 19.45 -8.54
C GLY A 254 50.46 18.89 -8.47
#